data_AF-A0A562I316-F1
#
_entry.id   AF-A0A562I316-F1
#
_cell.length_a   1.000
_cell.length_b   1.000
_cell.length_c   1.000
_cell.angle_alpha   90.00
_cell.angle_beta   90.00
_cell.angle_gamma   90.00
#
_symmetry.space_group_name_H-M   'P 1'
#
loop_
_entity.id
_entity.type
_entity.pdbx_description
1 polymer ?
#
loop_
_entity_poly.entity_id
_entity_poly.type
_entity_poly.pdbx_seq_one_letter_code
_entity_poly.pdbx_strand_id
1 'polypeptide(L)'
;MPTPDDPAATSDTNRGDLLQLLLQICEDFLARTTPATHHEVDTLLRARGITGGPGWLIDMLGLTRLRLQDATHRDEQGAPPRHLTSARSAVLTSALQRVPRQW
;
A
#
# COMPACT_ATOMS: atom_id res chain seq x y z
N MET A 1 17.29 -25.62 12.77
CA MET A 1 15.85 -25.56 13.05
C MET A 1 15.53 -24.13 13.45
N PRO A 2 15.12 -23.25 12.52
CA PRO A 2 14.71 -21.90 12.89
C PRO A 2 13.31 -21.97 13.50
N THR A 3 13.14 -21.38 14.68
CA THR A 3 11.83 -21.22 15.34
C THR A 3 11.09 -20.05 14.72
N PRO A 4 9.93 -20.27 14.07
CA PRO A 4 9.15 -19.18 13.49
C PRO A 4 7.89 -18.96 14.34
N ASP A 5 8.06 -18.44 15.55
CA ASP A 5 6.93 -17.99 16.38
C ASP A 5 7.05 -16.48 16.63
N ASP A 6 7.39 -15.73 15.58
CA ASP A 6 7.19 -14.29 15.58
C ASP A 6 5.77 -13.98 15.05
N PRO A 7 4.82 -13.62 15.92
CA PRO A 7 3.45 -13.32 15.50
C PRO A 7 3.38 -12.10 14.57
N ALA A 8 4.40 -11.23 14.58
CA ALA A 8 4.47 -10.09 13.67
C ALA A 8 4.77 -10.53 12.23
N ALA A 9 5.71 -11.47 12.04
CA ALA A 9 6.09 -11.98 10.73
C ALA A 9 4.94 -12.77 10.06
N THR A 10 4.19 -13.54 10.86
CA THR A 10 2.99 -14.24 10.38
C THR A 10 1.84 -13.28 10.05
N SER A 11 1.67 -12.19 10.83
CA SER A 11 0.65 -11.17 10.57
C SER A 11 0.91 -10.35 9.30
N ASP A 12 2.16 -9.99 9.01
CA ASP A 12 2.51 -9.24 7.80
C ASP A 12 2.44 -10.10 6.55
N THR A 13 2.86 -11.36 6.63
CA THR A 13 2.67 -12.35 5.55
C THR A 13 1.18 -12.51 5.21
N ASN A 14 0.34 -12.69 6.23
CA ASN A 14 -1.11 -12.84 6.05
C ASN A 14 -1.77 -11.57 5.47
N ARG A 15 -1.28 -10.37 5.85
CA ARG A 15 -1.74 -9.10 5.27
C ARG A 15 -1.31 -8.95 3.81
N GLY A 16 -0.08 -9.38 3.46
CA GLY A 16 0.40 -9.42 2.07
C GLY A 16 -0.43 -10.35 1.18
N ASP A 17 -0.77 -11.53 1.69
CA ASP A 17 -1.59 -12.53 1.01
C ASP A 17 -3.03 -12.04 0.80
N LEU A 18 -3.63 -11.41 1.81
CA LEU A 18 -4.96 -10.81 1.70
C LEU A 18 -5.00 -9.69 0.64
N LEU A 19 -3.98 -8.82 0.62
CA LEU A 19 -3.87 -7.77 -0.40
C LEU A 19 -3.74 -8.36 -1.81
N GLN A 20 -2.98 -9.45 -1.96
CA GLN A 20 -2.86 -10.15 -3.23
C GLN A 20 -4.19 -10.77 -3.69
N LEU A 21 -4.94 -11.39 -2.78
CA LEU A 21 -6.26 -11.93 -3.09
C LEU A 21 -7.24 -10.82 -3.50
N LEU A 22 -7.23 -9.69 -2.78
CA LEU A 22 -8.08 -8.54 -3.09
C LEU A 22 -7.77 -7.94 -4.47
N LEU A 23 -6.48 -7.78 -4.80
CA LEU A 23 -6.04 -7.34 -6.12
C LEU A 23 -6.58 -8.24 -7.22
N GLN A 24 -6.40 -9.56 -7.07
CA GLN A 24 -6.85 -10.53 -8.05
C GLN A 24 -8.38 -10.48 -8.24
N ILE A 25 -9.14 -10.37 -7.14
CA ILE A 25 -10.60 -10.23 -7.21
C ILE A 25 -10.99 -8.95 -7.95
N CYS A 26 -10.33 -7.82 -7.67
CA CYS A 26 -10.61 -6.56 -8.34
C CYS A 26 -10.31 -6.63 -9.84
N GLU A 27 -9.17 -7.21 -10.22
CA GLU A 27 -8.79 -7.41 -11.62
C GLU A 27 -9.78 -8.32 -12.36
N ASP A 28 -10.11 -9.47 -11.78
CA ASP A 28 -11.07 -10.43 -12.36
C ASP A 28 -12.46 -9.82 -12.51
N PHE A 29 -12.93 -9.09 -11.48
CA PHE A 29 -14.22 -8.42 -11.51
C PHE A 29 -14.26 -7.35 -12.60
N LEU A 30 -13.23 -6.50 -12.67
CA LEU A 30 -13.17 -5.45 -13.67
C LEU A 30 -12.98 -6.02 -15.09
N ALA A 31 -12.25 -7.11 -15.26
CA ALA A 31 -12.09 -7.76 -16.56
C ALA A 31 -13.40 -8.38 -17.10
N ARG A 32 -14.30 -8.82 -16.21
CA ARG A 32 -15.54 -9.54 -16.57
C ARG A 32 -16.79 -8.66 -16.60
N THR A 33 -16.72 -7.46 -16.06
CA THR A 33 -17.89 -6.59 -15.92
C THR A 33 -18.17 -5.78 -17.17
N THR A 34 -19.43 -5.36 -17.32
CA THR A 34 -19.86 -4.55 -18.47
C THR A 34 -19.37 -3.11 -18.34
N PRO A 35 -19.26 -2.36 -19.45
CA PRO A 35 -18.90 -0.93 -19.40
C PRO A 35 -19.81 -0.09 -18.50
N ALA A 36 -21.10 -0.46 -18.37
CA ALA A 36 -22.03 0.20 -17.45
C ALA A 36 -21.60 0.02 -15.99
N THR A 37 -21.24 -1.20 -15.61
CA THR A 37 -20.73 -1.50 -14.27
C THR A 37 -19.39 -0.80 -14.01
N HIS A 38 -18.51 -0.71 -15.00
CA HIS A 38 -17.27 0.11 -14.89
C HIS A 38 -17.57 1.56 -14.58
N HIS A 39 -18.59 2.14 -15.23
CA HIS A 39 -19.01 3.51 -15.00
C HIS A 39 -19.61 3.72 -13.60
N GLU A 40 -20.38 2.77 -13.09
CA GLU A 40 -20.88 2.79 -11.72
C GLU A 40 -19.74 2.76 -10.69
N VAL A 41 -18.76 1.88 -10.88
CA VAL A 41 -17.58 1.81 -10.01
C VAL A 41 -16.78 3.12 -10.06
N ASP A 42 -16.56 3.70 -11.25
CA ASP A 42 -15.90 5.00 -11.38
C ASP A 42 -16.69 6.10 -10.65
N THR A 43 -18.01 6.10 -10.76
CA THR A 43 -18.88 7.07 -10.07
C THR A 43 -18.78 6.94 -8.55
N LEU A 44 -18.78 5.71 -8.03
CA LEU A 44 -18.62 5.45 -6.60
C LEU A 44 -17.24 5.90 -6.09
N LEU A 45 -16.19 5.69 -6.88
CA LEU A 45 -14.83 6.14 -6.54
C LEU A 45 -14.77 7.67 -6.50
N ARG A 46 -15.31 8.34 -7.52
CA ARG A 46 -15.37 9.81 -7.56
C ARG A 46 -16.17 10.40 -6.39
N ALA A 47 -17.28 9.76 -6.01
CA ALA A 47 -18.07 10.19 -4.84
C ALA A 47 -17.28 10.16 -3.52
N ARG A 48 -16.22 9.34 -3.45
CA ARG A 48 -15.30 9.27 -2.31
C ARG A 48 -14.07 10.17 -2.48
N GLY A 49 -14.03 11.02 -3.50
CA GLY A 49 -12.90 11.89 -3.81
C GLY A 49 -11.74 11.15 -4.48
N ILE A 50 -11.93 9.91 -4.92
CA ILE A 50 -10.91 9.15 -5.64
C ILE A 50 -11.02 9.45 -7.13
N THR A 51 -10.11 10.28 -7.63
CA THR A 51 -10.05 10.68 -9.03
C THR A 51 -8.94 9.89 -9.73
N GLY A 52 -9.35 8.85 -10.47
CA GLY A 52 -8.43 7.90 -11.13
C GLY A 52 -9.10 6.62 -11.61
N GLY A 53 -10.35 6.41 -11.19
CA GLY A 53 -11.18 5.29 -11.61
C GLY A 53 -10.68 3.95 -11.09
N PRO A 54 -11.23 2.84 -11.62
CA PRO A 54 -10.92 1.50 -11.13
C PRO A 54 -9.44 1.12 -11.28
N GLY A 55 -8.75 1.63 -12.30
CA GLY A 55 -7.31 1.39 -12.50
C GLY A 55 -6.44 1.96 -11.37
N TRP A 56 -6.73 3.19 -10.93
CA TRP A 56 -6.01 3.79 -9.80
C TRP A 56 -6.16 2.98 -8.50
N LEU A 57 -7.33 2.36 -8.29
CA LEU A 57 -7.55 1.50 -7.12
C LEU A 57 -6.63 0.28 -7.15
N ILE A 58 -6.51 -0.38 -8.31
CA ILE A 58 -5.59 -1.52 -8.51
C ILE A 58 -4.15 -1.06 -8.25
N ASP A 59 -3.73 0.06 -8.83
CA ASP A 59 -2.37 0.58 -8.67
C ASP A 59 -2.03 0.88 -7.20
N MET A 60 -2.96 1.48 -6.45
CA MET A 60 -2.75 1.79 -5.03
C MET A 60 -2.71 0.54 -4.15
N LEU A 61 -3.51 -0.48 -4.46
CA LEU A 61 -3.43 -1.77 -3.77
C LEU A 61 -2.09 -2.48 -4.07
N GLY A 62 -1.64 -2.44 -5.32
CA GLY A 62 -0.33 -2.97 -5.74
C GLY A 62 0.82 -2.26 -5.04
N LEU A 63 0.78 -0.93 -4.98
CA LEU A 63 1.76 -0.12 -4.26
C LEU A 63 1.76 -0.43 -2.76
N THR A 64 0.58 -0.56 -2.14
CA THR A 64 0.45 -0.89 -0.71
C THR A 64 1.08 -2.24 -0.40
N ARG A 65 0.90 -3.24 -1.27
CA ARG A 65 1.55 -4.55 -1.15
C ARG A 65 3.07 -4.45 -1.23
N LEU A 66 3.59 -3.72 -2.22
CA LEU A 66 5.04 -3.53 -2.38
C LEU A 66 5.65 -2.88 -1.13
N ARG A 67 5.00 -1.83 -0.61
CA ARG A 67 5.46 -1.12 0.59
C ARG A 67 5.45 -1.98 1.85
N LEU A 68 4.49 -2.90 1.96
CA LEU A 68 4.43 -3.84 3.06
C LEU A 68 5.56 -4.88 2.98
N GLN A 69 5.83 -5.42 1.79
CA GLN A 69 6.94 -6.34 1.56
C GLN A 69 8.30 -5.71 1.86
N ASP A 70 8.51 -4.45 1.44
CA ASP A 70 9.73 -3.69 1.75
C ASP A 70 9.92 -3.47 3.27
N ALA A 71 8.83 -3.29 4.01
CA ALA A 71 8.87 -3.10 5.46
C ALA A 71 9.28 -4.41 6.17
N THR A 72 8.66 -5.53 5.79
CA THR A 72 8.99 -6.85 6.34
C THR A 72 10.44 -7.24 6.04
N HIS A 73 10.94 -6.99 4.83
CA HIS A 73 12.33 -7.29 4.47
C HIS A 73 13.34 -6.48 5.30
N ARG A 74 13.05 -5.19 5.55
CA ARG A 74 13.93 -4.32 6.36
C ARG A 74 14.03 -4.77 7.82
N ASP A 75 12.95 -5.31 8.40
CA ASP A 75 12.97 -5.80 9.78
C ASP A 75 13.73 -7.13 9.91
N GLU A 76 13.70 -8.00 8.89
CA GLU A 76 14.50 -9.23 8.87
C GLU A 76 16.01 -8.99 8.71
N GLN A 77 16.45 -7.87 8.12
CA GLN A 77 17.86 -7.47 8.09
C GLN A 77 18.31 -6.61 9.28
N GLY A 78 17.46 -6.47 10.30
CA GLY A 78 17.69 -5.67 11.51
C GLY A 78 18.61 -6.27 12.57
N ALA A 79 19.55 -7.17 12.24
CA ALA A 79 20.70 -7.45 13.11
C ALA A 79 21.83 -6.48 12.76
N PRO A 80 22.09 -5.42 13.57
CA PRO A 80 23.09 -4.43 13.20
C PRO A 80 24.50 -5.01 13.36
N PRO A 81 25.41 -4.92 12.36
CA PRO A 81 26.80 -4.74 12.70
C PRO A 81 26.88 -3.38 13.38
N ARG A 82 27.15 -3.40 14.69
CA ARG A 82 27.59 -2.23 15.44
C ARG A 82 28.71 -1.57 14.64
N HIS A 83 28.46 -0.45 13.98
CA HIS A 83 29.40 0.66 13.88
C HIS A 83 28.66 1.92 13.39
N LEU A 84 28.87 2.97 14.17
CA LEU A 84 28.47 4.35 14.03
C LEU A 84 28.09 4.82 12.62
N THR A 85 26.89 5.37 12.45
CA THR A 85 26.74 6.82 12.15
C THR A 85 25.27 7.24 12.24
N SER A 86 25.03 8.13 13.20
CA SER A 86 23.81 8.91 13.32
C SER A 86 23.77 9.93 12.17
N ALA A 87 22.83 9.78 11.26
CA ALA A 87 22.38 10.82 10.34
C ALA A 87 20.89 10.61 10.03
N ARG A 88 20.04 10.68 11.06
CA ARG A 88 18.59 10.85 10.89
C ARG A 88 18.25 12.32 11.09
N SER A 89 18.12 13.07 10.00
CA SER A 89 17.15 14.18 9.91
C SER A 89 17.19 14.85 8.54
N ALA A 90 16.03 15.35 8.15
CA ALA A 90 15.68 16.09 6.94
C ALA A 90 15.14 15.21 5.80
N VAL A 91 14.13 15.78 5.12
CA VAL A 91 13.37 15.24 4.00
C VAL A 91 12.20 14.32 4.37
N LEU A 92 11.24 14.82 5.18
CA LEU A 92 9.79 14.56 4.97
C LEU A 92 8.87 15.44 5.83
N THR A 93 9.23 16.71 6.05
CA THR A 93 8.36 17.68 6.76
C THR A 93 7.96 18.89 5.91
N SER A 94 8.38 18.96 4.64
CA SER A 94 8.09 20.14 3.79
C SER A 94 6.90 19.98 2.82
N ALA A 95 6.28 18.81 2.70
CA ALA A 95 5.23 18.60 1.69
C ALA A 95 3.78 18.81 2.18
N LEU A 96 3.56 19.07 3.48
CA LEU A 96 2.20 19.27 4.03
C LEU A 96 1.87 20.71 4.48
N GLN A 97 2.64 21.71 4.07
CA GLN A 97 2.39 23.13 4.41
C GLN A 97 2.09 24.03 3.20
N ARG A 98 1.33 23.54 2.21
CA ARG A 98 0.76 24.44 1.20
C ARG A 98 -0.70 24.15 0.91
N VAL A 99 -1.52 24.32 1.95
CA VAL A 99 -2.93 24.67 1.80
C VAL A 99 -3.04 26.19 2.00
N PRO A 100 -3.16 27.00 0.94
CA PRO A 100 -3.67 28.35 1.10
C PRO A 100 -5.20 28.25 1.22
N ARG A 101 -5.68 28.36 2.46
CA ARG A 101 -7.05 28.80 2.74
C ARG A 101 -7.08 30.32 2.62
N GLN A 102 -7.77 30.81 1.59
CA GLN A 102 -8.64 31.99 1.48
C GLN A 102 -8.33 33.27 2.28
N TRP A 103 -8.28 34.43 1.63
CA TRP A 103 -9.37 35.42 1.50
C TRP A 103 -9.17 36.24 0.21
#